data_AF-A0A929DWD0-F1
#
_entry.id   AF-A0A929DWD0-F1
#
_cell.length_a   1.000
_cell.length_b   1.000
_cell.length_c   1.000
_cell.angle_alpha   90.00
_cell.angle_beta   90.00
_cell.angle_gamma   90.00
#
_symmetry.space_group_name_H-M   'P 1'
#
loop_
_entity.id
_entity.type
_entity.pdbx_description
1 polymer ?
#
loop_
_entity_poly.entity_id
_entity_poly.type
_entity_poly.pdbx_seq_one_letter_code
_entity_poly.pdbx_strand_id
1 'polypeptide(L)'
;MSVGILALLAALPIVAIFILMVGFRWPATKAMPLAFFLTLALALFIWKTPGNWLLASTVNGVVIAFKILFIVFGALLLLFTMRESGAIEAINRGFTNISADKRVQAIIIAWLFGGFIEGSAGFGTPAALAAPLLLSLGFPALAAVMVALIANVTPVSFGSVGTPTLLGIQPSLDIPSVQEYIAQSGLTYAEYMQQIG
;
A
#
# COMPACT_ATOMS: atom_id res chain seq x y z
N MET A 1 -30.31 -12.55 -5.99
CA MET A 1 -29.04 -13.20 -6.40
C MET A 1 -28.45 -13.86 -5.18
N SER A 2 -27.79 -15.02 -5.30
CA SER A 2 -27.13 -15.63 -4.15
C SER A 2 -25.96 -14.77 -3.68
N VAL A 3 -25.63 -14.87 -2.40
CA VAL A 3 -24.49 -14.14 -1.79
C VAL A 3 -23.19 -14.45 -2.52
N GLY A 4 -22.99 -15.71 -2.95
CA GLY A 4 -21.81 -16.11 -3.71
C GLY A 4 -21.67 -15.36 -5.05
N ILE A 5 -22.77 -15.15 -5.78
CA ILE A 5 -22.72 -14.40 -7.04
C ILE A 5 -22.43 -12.92 -6.78
N LEU A 6 -23.02 -12.33 -5.73
CA LEU A 6 -22.74 -10.95 -5.35
C LEU A 6 -21.28 -10.75 -4.96
N ALA A 7 -20.69 -11.70 -4.22
CA ALA A 7 -19.28 -11.69 -3.86
C ALA A 7 -18.36 -11.77 -5.09
N LEU A 8 -18.68 -12.65 -6.06
CA LEU A 8 -17.93 -12.75 -7.32
C LEU A 8 -17.98 -11.45 -8.13
N LEU A 9 -19.16 -10.81 -8.20
CA LEU A 9 -19.32 -9.53 -8.87
C LEU A 9 -18.55 -8.41 -8.15
N ALA A 10 -18.52 -8.42 -6.82
CA ALA A 10 -17.75 -7.45 -6.04
C ALA A 10 -16.23 -7.61 -6.23
N ALA A 11 -15.75 -8.83 -6.47
CA ALA A 11 -14.35 -9.11 -6.77
C ALA A 11 -13.93 -8.73 -8.20
N LEU A 12 -14.89 -8.58 -9.12
CA LEU A 12 -14.64 -8.38 -10.55
C LEU A 12 -13.70 -7.19 -10.87
N PRO A 13 -13.82 -6.01 -10.25
CA PRO A 13 -12.89 -4.90 -10.52
C PRO A 13 -11.45 -5.23 -10.16
N ILE A 14 -11.24 -5.96 -9.06
CA ILE A 14 -9.90 -6.38 -8.60
C ILE A 14 -9.30 -7.39 -9.58
N VAL A 15 -10.10 -8.39 -9.98
CA VAL A 15 -9.68 -9.39 -10.98
C VAL A 15 -9.36 -8.72 -12.32
N ALA A 16 -10.16 -7.73 -12.74
CA ALA A 16 -9.90 -6.96 -13.95
C ALA A 16 -8.56 -6.22 -13.89
N ILE A 17 -8.25 -5.55 -12.78
CA ILE A 17 -6.94 -4.89 -12.60
C ILE A 17 -5.81 -5.91 -12.74
N PHE A 18 -5.93 -7.07 -12.09
CA PHE A 18 -4.91 -8.12 -12.15
C PHE A 18 -4.69 -8.63 -13.58
N ILE A 19 -5.77 -8.94 -14.30
CA ILE A 19 -5.69 -9.41 -15.69
C ILE A 19 -5.07 -8.34 -16.59
N LEU A 20 -5.47 -7.08 -16.46
CA LEU A 20 -4.98 -5.98 -17.30
C LEU A 20 -3.51 -5.66 -17.03
N MET A 21 -3.11 -5.58 -15.76
CA MET A 21 -1.75 -5.17 -15.38
C MET A 21 -0.75 -6.33 -15.40
N VAL A 22 -1.14 -7.53 -14.97
CA VAL A 22 -0.24 -8.69 -14.93
C VAL A 22 -0.28 -9.47 -16.24
N GLY A 23 -1.49 -9.77 -16.73
CA GLY A 23 -1.69 -10.53 -17.97
C GLY A 23 -1.34 -9.71 -19.21
N PHE A 24 -2.01 -8.57 -19.39
CA PHE A 24 -1.83 -7.72 -20.57
C PHE A 24 -0.72 -6.66 -20.41
N ARG A 25 -0.12 -6.53 -19.22
CA ARG A 25 0.96 -5.57 -18.94
C ARG A 25 0.59 -4.11 -19.22
N TRP A 26 -0.69 -3.78 -19.04
CA TRP A 26 -1.15 -2.39 -19.20
C TRP A 26 -0.62 -1.52 -18.07
N PRO A 27 -0.24 -0.27 -18.36
CA PRO A 27 0.13 0.67 -17.32
C PRO A 27 -1.07 0.98 -16.42
N ALA A 28 -0.80 1.21 -15.13
CA ALA A 28 -1.83 1.55 -14.14
C ALA A 28 -2.69 2.75 -14.57
N THR A 29 -2.11 3.71 -15.30
CA THR A 29 -2.82 4.89 -15.85
C THR A 29 -3.98 4.53 -16.77
N LYS A 30 -3.97 3.34 -17.39
CA LYS A 30 -5.07 2.83 -18.23
C LYS A 30 -5.96 1.84 -17.49
N ALA A 31 -5.37 0.94 -16.71
CA ALA A 31 -6.11 -0.12 -16.03
C ALA A 31 -7.00 0.41 -14.88
N MET A 32 -6.50 1.37 -14.08
CA MET A 32 -7.20 1.88 -12.90
C MET A 32 -8.48 2.65 -13.25
N PRO A 33 -8.51 3.56 -14.25
CA PRO A 33 -9.77 4.20 -14.67
C PRO A 33 -10.81 3.20 -15.16
N LEU A 34 -10.38 2.16 -15.90
CA LEU A 34 -11.31 1.15 -16.40
C LEU A 34 -11.94 0.37 -15.25
N ALA A 35 -11.14 -0.02 -14.26
CA ALA A 35 -11.64 -0.68 -13.06
C ALA A 35 -12.59 0.23 -12.26
N PHE A 36 -12.29 1.54 -12.17
CA PHE A 36 -13.18 2.52 -11.55
C PHE A 36 -14.56 2.57 -12.23
N PHE A 37 -14.60 2.68 -13.57
CA PHE A 37 -15.87 2.68 -14.31
C PHE A 37 -16.61 1.35 -14.19
N LEU A 38 -15.89 0.23 -14.14
CA LEU A 38 -16.48 -1.08 -13.89
C LEU A 38 -17.14 -1.13 -12.51
N THR A 39 -16.47 -0.67 -11.46
CA THR A 39 -17.04 -0.55 -10.11
C THR A 39 -18.27 0.35 -10.10
N LEU A 40 -18.22 1.48 -10.82
CA LEU A 40 -19.33 2.43 -10.93
C LEU A 40 -20.56 1.78 -11.58
N ALA A 41 -20.35 1.06 -12.69
CA ALA A 41 -21.40 0.34 -13.40
C ALA A 41 -22.01 -0.75 -12.52
N LEU A 42 -21.19 -1.52 -11.82
CA LEU A 42 -21.64 -2.55 -10.89
C LEU A 42 -22.48 -1.95 -9.76
N ALA A 43 -22.02 -0.87 -9.13
CA ALA A 43 -22.76 -0.19 -8.06
C ALA A 43 -24.14 0.33 -8.54
N LEU A 44 -24.21 0.88 -9.75
CA LEU A 44 -25.46 1.40 -10.32
C LEU A 44 -26.43 0.30 -10.75
N PHE A 45 -25.95 -0.73 -11.45
CA PHE A 45 -26.84 -1.70 -12.09
C PHE A 45 -27.14 -2.93 -11.22
N ILE A 46 -26.17 -3.38 -10.41
CA ILE A 46 -26.32 -4.57 -9.56
C ILE A 46 -26.87 -4.19 -8.19
N TRP A 47 -26.20 -3.26 -7.50
CA TRP A 47 -26.59 -2.83 -6.15
C TRP A 47 -27.62 -1.70 -6.14
N LYS A 48 -27.87 -1.07 -7.29
CA LYS A 48 -28.83 0.04 -7.44
C LYS A 48 -28.57 1.16 -6.43
N THR A 49 -27.29 1.43 -6.16
CA THR A 49 -26.88 2.43 -5.19
C THR A 49 -27.39 3.80 -5.63
N PRO A 50 -28.00 4.59 -4.72
CA PRO A 50 -28.48 5.92 -5.06
C PRO A 50 -27.35 6.82 -5.61
N GLY A 51 -27.63 7.57 -6.67
CA GLY A 51 -26.61 8.34 -7.39
C GLY A 51 -25.89 9.40 -6.54
N ASN A 52 -26.57 9.96 -5.53
CA ASN A 52 -25.95 10.88 -4.56
C ASN A 52 -24.86 10.20 -3.72
N TRP A 53 -25.08 8.95 -3.27
CA TRP A 53 -24.07 8.18 -2.55
C TRP A 53 -22.89 7.86 -3.45
N LEU A 54 -23.14 7.47 -4.70
CA LEU A 54 -22.10 7.16 -5.67
C LEU A 54 -21.21 8.38 -5.98
N LEU A 55 -21.82 9.55 -6.16
CA LEU A 55 -21.10 10.81 -6.36
C LEU A 55 -20.30 11.19 -5.11
N ALA A 56 -20.91 11.08 -3.92
CA ALA A 56 -20.22 11.36 -2.66
C ALA A 56 -19.00 10.45 -2.45
N SER A 57 -19.13 9.14 -2.69
CA SER A 57 -18.02 8.18 -2.63
C SER A 57 -16.93 8.48 -3.67
N THR A 58 -17.32 8.88 -4.88
CA THR A 58 -16.35 9.27 -5.93
C THR A 58 -15.55 10.49 -5.51
N VAL A 59 -16.21 11.54 -5.02
CA VAL A 59 -15.55 12.76 -4.52
C VAL A 59 -14.65 12.45 -3.33
N ASN A 60 -15.12 11.62 -2.40
CA ASN A 60 -14.32 11.18 -1.26
C ASN A 60 -13.05 10.43 -1.72
N GLY A 61 -13.17 9.53 -2.69
CA GLY A 61 -12.03 8.83 -3.31
C GLY A 61 -11.01 9.80 -3.93
N VAL A 62 -11.47 10.85 -4.62
CA VAL A 62 -10.59 11.90 -5.16
C VAL A 62 -9.86 12.65 -4.04
N VAL A 63 -10.57 13.01 -2.96
CA VAL A 63 -9.95 13.67 -1.79
C VAL A 63 -8.89 12.77 -1.15
N ILE A 64 -9.16 11.47 -1.01
CA ILE A 64 -8.18 10.49 -0.51
C ILE A 64 -6.95 10.45 -1.44
N ALA A 65 -7.16 10.40 -2.75
CA ALA A 65 -6.06 10.41 -3.71
C ALA A 65 -5.18 11.67 -3.59
N PHE A 66 -5.78 12.86 -3.41
CA PHE A 66 -5.04 14.09 -3.17
C PHE A 66 -4.22 14.05 -1.87
N LYS A 67 -4.77 13.50 -0.79
CA LYS A 67 -4.03 13.32 0.48
C LYS A 67 -2.79 12.45 0.28
N ILE A 68 -2.93 11.32 -0.43
CA ILE A 68 -1.81 10.44 -0.75
C ILE A 68 -0.78 11.16 -1.62
N LEU A 69 -1.22 11.90 -2.65
CA LEU A 69 -0.32 12.64 -3.53
C LEU A 69 0.50 13.69 -2.76
N PHE A 70 -0.11 14.37 -1.78
CA PHE A 70 0.57 15.34 -0.93
C PHE A 70 1.66 14.69 -0.06
N ILE A 71 1.39 13.50 0.48
CA ILE A 71 2.38 12.71 1.24
C ILE A 71 3.55 12.32 0.34
N VAL A 72 3.27 11.75 -0.83
CA VAL A 72 4.29 11.35 -1.81
C VAL A 72 5.12 12.54 -2.27
N PHE A 73 4.50 13.70 -2.49
CA PHE A 73 5.21 14.93 -2.83
C PHE A 73 6.21 15.32 -1.73
N GLY A 74 5.79 15.35 -0.46
CA GLY A 74 6.68 15.66 0.66
C GLY A 74 7.84 14.66 0.79
N ALA A 75 7.56 13.37 0.60
CA ALA A 75 8.57 12.32 0.63
C ALA A 75 9.59 12.47 -0.51
N LEU A 76 9.14 12.74 -1.74
CA LEU A 76 10.02 12.96 -2.90
C LEU A 76 10.84 14.24 -2.74
N LEU A 77 10.25 15.33 -2.24
CA LEU A 77 10.96 16.57 -1.95
C LEU A 77 12.14 16.30 -0.99
N LEU A 78 11.87 15.60 0.12
CA LEU A 78 12.90 15.24 1.08
C LEU A 78 13.96 14.34 0.45
N LEU A 79 13.55 13.32 -0.31
CA LEU A 79 14.47 12.41 -1.00
C LEU A 79 15.42 13.17 -1.94
N PHE A 80 14.88 14.03 -2.81
CA PHE A 80 15.71 14.82 -3.72
C PHE A 80 16.61 15.79 -2.96
N THR A 81 16.13 16.38 -1.85
CA THR A 81 16.95 17.24 -0.98
C THR A 81 18.12 16.46 -0.37
N MET A 82 17.88 15.24 0.11
CA MET A 82 18.93 14.36 0.66
C MET A 82 19.94 13.92 -0.41
N ARG A 83 19.47 13.73 -1.65
CA ARG A 83 20.34 13.40 -2.78
C ARG A 83 21.27 14.57 -3.12
N GLU A 84 20.72 15.77 -3.31
CA GLU A 84 21.51 16.95 -3.69
C GLU A 84 22.45 17.41 -2.57
N SER A 85 22.08 17.20 -1.31
CA SER A 85 22.96 17.50 -0.15
C SER A 85 24.05 16.44 0.09
N GLY A 86 24.06 15.32 -0.63
CA GLY A 86 25.01 14.21 -0.44
C GLY A 86 24.77 13.39 0.83
N ALA A 87 23.61 13.57 1.48
CA ALA A 87 23.24 12.81 2.68
C ALA A 87 23.07 11.31 2.36
N ILE A 88 22.64 10.96 1.14
CA ILE A 88 22.53 9.56 0.69
C ILE A 88 23.91 8.89 0.65
N GLU A 89 24.95 9.55 0.15
CA GLU A 89 26.33 9.05 0.20
C GLU A 89 26.87 8.89 1.64
N ALA A 90 26.46 9.77 2.55
CA ALA A 90 26.81 9.63 3.97
C ALA A 90 26.17 8.38 4.58
N ILE A 91 24.89 8.12 4.29
CA ILE A 91 24.17 6.91 4.70
C ILE A 91 24.86 5.65 4.14
N ASN A 92 25.21 5.65 2.85
CA ASN A 92 25.89 4.51 2.21
C ASN A 92 27.25 4.19 2.85
N ARG A 93 28.05 5.22 3.16
CA ARG A 93 29.33 5.04 3.87
C ARG A 93 29.12 4.45 5.27
N GLY A 94 28.04 4.82 5.95
CA GLY A 94 27.64 4.22 7.23
C GLY A 94 27.43 2.71 7.11
N PHE A 95 26.72 2.24 6.08
CA PHE A 95 26.44 0.80 5.91
C PHE A 95 27.68 -0.03 5.61
N THR A 96 28.59 0.44 4.75
CA THR A 96 29.82 -0.29 4.41
C THR A 96 30.77 -0.41 5.61
N ASN A 97 30.72 0.53 6.56
CA ASN A 97 31.50 0.46 7.81
C ASN A 97 30.97 -0.58 8.81
N ILE A 98 29.69 -1.00 8.70
CA ILE A 98 29.11 -2.01 9.60
C ILE A 98 29.58 -3.42 9.19
N SER A 99 29.53 -3.75 7.90
CA SER A 99 29.98 -5.04 7.40
C SER A 99 30.34 -4.98 5.91
N ALA A 100 31.43 -5.65 5.55
CA ALA A 100 31.81 -5.88 4.15
C ALA A 100 31.09 -7.08 3.51
N ASP A 101 30.38 -7.91 4.29
CA ASP A 101 29.64 -9.06 3.75
C ASP A 101 28.36 -8.59 3.06
N LYS A 102 28.26 -8.85 1.75
CA LYS A 102 27.10 -8.50 0.93
C LYS A 102 25.79 -9.08 1.49
N ARG A 103 25.80 -10.27 2.07
CA ARG A 103 24.57 -10.86 2.64
C ARG A 103 24.05 -10.04 3.81
N VAL A 104 24.96 -9.57 4.66
CA VAL A 104 24.62 -8.71 5.80
C VAL A 104 24.14 -7.34 5.30
N GLN A 105 24.80 -6.76 4.30
CA GLN A 105 24.37 -5.51 3.67
C GLN A 105 22.96 -5.63 3.07
N ALA A 106 22.65 -6.76 2.43
CA ALA A 106 21.32 -7.00 1.88
C ALA A 106 20.23 -6.96 2.97
N ILE A 107 20.47 -7.58 4.12
CA ILE A 107 19.54 -7.55 5.25
C ILE A 107 19.43 -6.13 5.82
N ILE A 108 20.56 -5.46 6.06
CA ILE A 108 20.55 -4.11 6.63
C ILE A 108 19.79 -3.13 5.72
N ILE A 109 19.99 -3.22 4.40
CA ILE A 109 19.41 -2.27 3.46
C ILE A 109 17.97 -2.64 3.09
N ALA A 110 17.74 -3.88 2.62
CA ALA A 110 16.42 -4.27 2.13
C ALA A 110 15.42 -4.49 3.27
N TRP A 111 15.85 -5.04 4.40
CA TRP A 111 14.96 -5.37 5.51
C TRP A 111 14.88 -4.26 6.55
N LEU A 112 16.01 -3.90 7.17
CA LEU A 112 16.00 -2.95 8.30
C LEU A 112 15.75 -1.52 7.83
N PHE A 113 16.58 -1.00 6.93
CA PHE A 113 16.42 0.33 6.36
C PHE A 113 15.12 0.42 5.55
N GLY A 114 14.86 -0.57 4.69
CA GLY A 114 13.61 -0.64 3.93
C GLY A 114 12.37 -0.59 4.83
N GLY A 115 12.31 -1.42 5.87
CA GLY A 115 11.21 -1.44 6.82
C GLY A 115 11.06 -0.14 7.62
N PHE A 116 12.18 0.49 8.02
CA PHE A 116 12.16 1.80 8.67
C PHE A 116 11.57 2.89 7.75
N ILE A 117 11.97 2.89 6.47
CA ILE A 117 11.40 3.80 5.47
C ILE A 117 9.93 3.50 5.22
N GLU A 118 9.49 2.24 5.18
CA GLU A 118 8.06 1.92 5.03
C GLU A 118 7.27 2.45 6.22
N GLY A 119 7.74 2.20 7.44
CA GLY A 119 7.05 2.65 8.65
C GLY A 119 6.91 4.17 8.74
N SER A 120 7.92 4.91 8.27
CA SER A 120 7.92 6.38 8.29
C SER A 120 7.21 7.03 7.10
N ALA A 121 7.47 6.57 5.87
CA ALA A 121 6.95 7.15 4.64
C ALA A 121 5.75 6.36 4.08
N GLY A 122 5.87 5.03 4.02
CA GLY A 122 4.87 4.09 3.49
C GLY A 122 4.78 4.04 1.97
N PHE A 123 3.74 3.37 1.48
CA PHE A 123 3.32 3.35 0.08
C PHE A 123 4.38 2.82 -0.91
N GLY A 124 5.24 1.90 -0.50
CA GLY A 124 6.23 1.27 -1.40
C GLY A 124 7.45 2.13 -1.71
N THR A 125 7.61 3.26 -1.02
CA THR A 125 8.82 4.10 -1.02
C THR A 125 10.13 3.31 -0.80
N PRO A 126 10.19 2.29 0.08
CA PRO A 126 11.41 1.54 0.35
C PRO A 126 11.98 0.82 -0.86
N ALA A 127 11.15 0.22 -1.72
CA ALA A 127 11.64 -0.50 -2.89
C ALA A 127 12.36 0.46 -3.86
N ALA A 128 11.86 1.69 -3.97
CA ALA A 128 12.46 2.73 -4.79
C ALA A 128 13.80 3.25 -4.22
N LEU A 129 14.03 3.13 -2.90
CA LEU A 129 15.27 3.58 -2.24
C LEU A 129 16.28 2.45 -2.05
N ALA A 130 15.86 1.30 -1.54
CA ALA A 130 16.75 0.18 -1.22
C ALA A 130 17.39 -0.42 -2.47
N ALA A 131 16.64 -0.54 -3.58
CA ALA A 131 17.19 -1.15 -4.80
C ALA A 131 18.37 -0.35 -5.40
N PRO A 132 18.31 1.00 -5.55
CA PRO A 132 19.47 1.79 -5.94
C PRO A 132 20.68 1.68 -4.99
N LEU A 133 20.45 1.60 -3.68
CA LEU A 133 21.54 1.47 -2.69
C LEU A 133 22.22 0.10 -2.78
N LEU A 134 21.45 -0.97 -2.98
CA LEU A 134 22.03 -2.30 -3.24
C LEU A 134 22.80 -2.32 -4.57
N LEU A 135 22.26 -1.69 -5.61
CA LEU A 135 22.94 -1.58 -6.90
C LEU A 135 24.27 -0.84 -6.78
N SER A 136 24.34 0.25 -6.02
CA SER A 136 25.57 1.03 -5.81
C SER A 136 26.66 0.25 -5.05
N LEU A 137 26.27 -0.75 -4.23
CA LEU A 137 27.17 -1.68 -3.56
C LEU A 137 27.60 -2.88 -4.43
N GLY A 138 27.20 -2.89 -5.71
CA GLY A 138 27.62 -3.90 -6.69
C GLY A 138 26.81 -5.19 -6.63
N PHE A 139 25.54 -5.10 -6.25
CA PHE A 139 24.58 -6.20 -6.46
C PHE A 139 24.08 -6.19 -7.92
N PRO A 140 23.75 -7.37 -8.50
CA PRO A 140 23.06 -7.42 -9.79
C PRO A 140 21.73 -6.66 -9.73
N ALA A 141 21.45 -5.82 -10.73
CA ALA A 141 20.28 -4.94 -10.73
C ALA A 141 18.95 -5.69 -10.48
N LEU A 142 18.76 -6.84 -11.12
CA LEU A 142 17.54 -7.64 -10.93
C LEU A 142 17.46 -8.19 -9.49
N ALA A 143 18.57 -8.65 -8.92
CA ALA A 143 18.59 -9.16 -7.55
C ALA A 143 18.32 -8.04 -6.53
N ALA A 144 18.88 -6.85 -6.74
CA ALA A 144 18.63 -5.68 -5.90
C ALA A 144 17.14 -5.31 -5.87
N VAL A 145 16.50 -5.22 -7.04
CA VAL A 145 15.05 -4.93 -7.14
C VAL A 145 14.23 -6.05 -6.51
N MET A 146 14.53 -7.32 -6.80
CA MET A 146 13.79 -8.45 -6.27
C MET A 146 13.87 -8.53 -4.74
N VAL A 147 15.06 -8.41 -4.17
CA VAL A 147 15.26 -8.47 -2.72
C VAL A 147 14.59 -7.28 -2.03
N ALA A 148 14.70 -6.08 -2.58
CA ALA A 148 14.01 -4.90 -2.05
C ALA A 148 12.49 -5.05 -2.08
N LEU A 149 11.92 -5.55 -3.19
CA LEU A 149 10.47 -5.77 -3.31
C LEU A 149 9.98 -6.87 -2.37
N ILE A 150 10.69 -8.00 -2.29
CA ILE A 150 10.32 -9.13 -1.42
C ILE A 150 10.40 -8.71 0.05
N ALA A 151 11.49 -8.05 0.45
CA ALA A 151 11.65 -7.57 1.82
C ALA A 151 10.59 -6.53 2.19
N ASN A 152 10.14 -5.71 1.24
CA ASN A 152 9.11 -4.72 1.51
C ASN A 152 7.72 -5.32 1.79
N VAL A 153 7.45 -6.59 1.49
CA VAL A 153 6.13 -7.19 1.74
C VAL A 153 5.77 -7.21 3.23
N THR A 154 6.76 -7.38 4.13
CA THR A 154 6.51 -7.51 5.56
C THR A 154 6.15 -6.21 6.29
N PRO A 155 6.79 -5.04 6.03
CA PRO A 155 6.47 -3.82 6.75
C PRO A 155 5.24 -3.05 6.21
N VAL A 156 4.69 -3.39 5.04
CA VAL A 156 3.64 -2.60 4.36
C VAL A 156 2.40 -2.36 5.23
N SER A 157 1.96 -3.33 6.04
CA SER A 157 0.82 -3.15 6.95
C SER A 157 1.06 -2.06 8.00
N PHE A 158 2.32 -1.82 8.35
CA PHE A 158 2.76 -0.79 9.30
C PHE A 158 3.13 0.53 8.62
N GLY A 159 3.03 0.60 7.28
CA GLY A 159 3.45 1.75 6.50
C GLY A 159 2.75 3.04 6.92
N SER A 160 3.46 4.16 6.88
CA SER A 160 2.96 5.47 7.33
C SER A 160 2.26 5.38 8.71
N VAL A 161 2.90 4.73 9.69
CA VAL A 161 2.35 4.50 11.04
C VAL A 161 1.00 3.76 11.01
N GLY A 162 0.89 2.72 10.18
CA GLY A 162 -0.29 1.85 10.10
C GLY A 162 -1.45 2.38 9.26
N THR A 163 -1.23 3.42 8.44
CA THR A 163 -2.27 4.00 7.56
C THR A 163 -2.95 2.95 6.66
N PRO A 164 -2.24 2.00 6.02
CA PRO A 164 -2.88 0.95 5.22
C PRO A 164 -3.86 0.08 6.03
N THR A 165 -3.52 -0.23 7.27
CA THR A 165 -4.37 -1.02 8.17
C THR A 165 -5.59 -0.20 8.62
N LEU A 166 -5.37 1.05 9.04
CA LEU A 166 -6.44 1.94 9.46
C LEU A 166 -7.43 2.23 8.33
N LEU A 167 -6.95 2.68 7.16
CA LEU A 167 -7.85 3.02 6.06
C LEU A 167 -8.41 1.80 5.33
N GLY A 168 -7.67 0.69 5.30
CA GLY A 168 -8.07 -0.52 4.58
C GLY A 168 -9.04 -1.41 5.36
N ILE A 169 -8.85 -1.54 6.68
CA ILE A 169 -9.62 -2.47 7.51
C ILE A 169 -10.71 -1.76 8.31
N GLN A 170 -10.40 -0.62 8.95
CA GLN A 170 -11.33 0.05 9.87
C GLN A 170 -12.72 0.33 9.27
N PRO A 171 -12.86 0.81 8.01
CA PRO A 171 -14.19 1.06 7.46
C PRO A 171 -15.05 -0.19 7.30
N SER A 172 -14.42 -1.37 7.19
CA SER A 172 -15.13 -2.66 7.10
C SER A 172 -15.64 -3.14 8.46
N LEU A 173 -15.00 -2.68 9.54
CA LEU A 173 -15.37 -3.00 10.93
C LEU A 173 -16.34 -1.96 11.50
N ASP A 174 -16.30 -0.72 11.02
CA ASP A 174 -17.19 0.36 11.45
C ASP A 174 -18.55 0.35 10.74
N ILE A 175 -19.17 -0.84 10.66
CA ILE A 175 -20.50 -1.04 10.09
C ILE A 175 -21.52 -1.32 11.21
N PRO A 176 -22.80 -0.90 11.06
CA PRO A 176 -23.80 -1.01 12.12
C PRO A 176 -23.96 -2.43 12.68
N SER A 177 -23.91 -3.45 11.81
CA SER A 177 -24.03 -4.85 12.21
C SER A 177 -22.90 -5.34 13.11
N VAL A 178 -21.67 -4.85 12.91
CA VAL A 178 -20.52 -5.19 13.75
C VAL A 178 -20.63 -4.46 15.08
N GLN A 179 -21.01 -3.18 15.06
CA GLN A 179 -21.19 -2.38 16.28
C GLN A 179 -22.31 -2.95 17.18
N GLU A 180 -23.42 -3.39 16.59
CA GLU A 180 -24.50 -4.07 17.31
C GLU A 180 -24.03 -5.40 17.94
N TYR A 181 -23.23 -6.19 17.22
CA TYR A 181 -22.66 -7.43 17.76
C TYR A 181 -21.73 -7.15 18.96
N ILE A 182 -20.85 -6.15 18.85
CA ILE A 182 -19.95 -5.73 19.94
C ILE A 182 -20.77 -5.32 21.18
N ALA A 183 -21.80 -4.48 20.96
CA ALA A 183 -22.68 -4.01 22.03
C ALA A 183 -23.46 -5.15 22.71
N GLN A 184 -23.96 -6.12 21.94
CA GLN A 184 -24.68 -7.29 22.48
C GLN A 184 -23.76 -8.29 23.19
N SER A 185 -22.52 -8.42 22.74
CA SER A 185 -21.53 -9.33 23.32
C SER A 185 -20.92 -8.79 24.62
N GLY A 186 -21.21 -7.54 24.98
CA GLY A 186 -20.62 -6.87 26.15
C GLY A 186 -19.11 -6.62 26.00
N LEU A 187 -18.57 -6.76 24.79
CA LEU A 187 -17.17 -6.54 24.50
C LEU A 187 -16.92 -5.05 24.26
N THR A 188 -15.76 -4.56 24.67
CA THR A 188 -15.23 -3.30 24.15
C THR A 188 -14.72 -3.51 22.73
N TYR A 189 -14.63 -2.42 21.95
CA TYR A 189 -14.05 -2.48 20.60
C TYR A 189 -12.63 -3.07 20.61
N ALA A 190 -11.83 -2.76 21.62
CA ALA A 190 -10.47 -3.30 21.77
C ALA A 190 -10.45 -4.82 22.04
N GLU A 191 -11.37 -5.32 22.87
CA GLU A 191 -11.50 -6.77 23.14
C GLU A 191 -12.02 -7.53 21.91
N TYR A 192 -12.96 -6.93 21.17
CA TYR A 192 -13.42 -7.47 19.90
C TYR A 192 -12.28 -7.56 18.88
N MET A 193 -11.46 -6.51 18.74
CA MET A 193 -10.28 -6.53 17.87
C MET A 193 -9.30 -7.65 18.25
N GLN A 194 -9.06 -7.89 19.54
CA GLN A 194 -8.21 -8.99 20.00
C GLN A 194 -8.76 -10.38 19.67
N GLN A 195 -10.08 -10.53 19.55
CA GLN A 195 -10.69 -11.81 19.16
C GLN A 195 -10.58 -12.09 17.66
N ILE A 196 -10.63 -11.05 16.82
CA ILE A 196 -10.67 -11.22 15.35
C ILE A 196 -9.30 -11.12 14.67
N GLY A 197 -8.34 -10.41 15.28
CA GLY A 197 -6.96 -10.27 14.77
C GLY A 197 -6.85 -9.34 13.57
#